data_AF-A0A7K1A133-F1
#
_entry.id   AF-A0A7K1A133-F1
#
_cell.length_a   1.000
_cell.length_b   1.000
_cell.length_c   1.000
_cell.angle_alpha   90.00
_cell.angle_beta   90.00
_cell.angle_gamma   90.00
#
_symmetry.space_group_name_H-M   'P 1'
#
loop_
_entity.id
_entity.type
_entity.pdbx_description
1 polymer ?
#
loop_
_entity_poly.entity_id
_entity_poly.type
_entity_poly.pdbx_seq_one_letter_code
_entity_poly.pdbx_strand_id
1 'polypeptide(L)'
;MRFNPKARLDTDRTRDVGRGRRSGGGSGASIPIPTNLAGGGGVVGVIVVVLYLVLTQCIGGAGGSAYDTSRMADTGRYADCETGEDANSSSDCARVAVENSLFDYWSDELGSRFEPEQAIVTVTDGTGTGCGDATSDVGPFYCPVDQTIYL
;
A
#
# COMPACT_ATOMS: atom_id res chain seq x y z
N MET A 1 -10.56 22.65 -14.84
CA MET A 1 -9.44 22.50 -15.80
C MET A 1 -9.88 21.51 -16.87
N ARG A 2 -9.24 21.47 -18.03
CA ARG A 2 -9.65 20.58 -19.13
C ARG A 2 -8.40 19.89 -19.70
N PHE A 3 -8.39 18.56 -19.65
CA PHE A 3 -7.27 17.73 -20.08
C PHE A 3 -7.41 17.33 -21.54
N ASN A 4 -6.30 17.02 -22.21
CA ASN A 4 -6.33 16.47 -23.57
C ASN A 4 -6.97 15.07 -23.53
N PRO A 5 -8.10 14.82 -24.22
CA PRO A 5 -8.79 13.53 -24.17
C PRO A 5 -7.92 12.33 -24.59
N LYS A 6 -6.88 12.57 -25.41
CA LYS A 6 -5.98 11.54 -25.91
C LYS A 6 -4.73 11.32 -25.05
N ALA A 7 -4.56 12.10 -23.98
CA ALA A 7 -3.46 11.88 -23.04
C ALA A 7 -3.63 10.50 -22.40
N ARG A 8 -2.52 9.78 -22.22
CA ARG A 8 -2.47 8.55 -21.42
C ARG A 8 -2.24 8.94 -19.97
N LEU A 9 -2.88 8.22 -19.05
CA LEU A 9 -2.66 8.37 -17.63
C LEU A 9 -1.85 7.19 -17.10
N ASP A 10 -0.88 7.49 -16.25
CA ASP A 10 -0.05 6.55 -15.50
C ASP A 10 -0.45 6.62 -14.02
N THR A 11 -0.91 5.48 -13.49
CA THR A 11 -1.40 5.35 -12.13
C THR A 11 -0.38 4.74 -11.16
N ASP A 12 0.84 4.44 -11.61
CA ASP A 12 1.86 3.73 -10.83
C ASP A 12 2.25 4.47 -9.53
N ARG A 13 2.17 5.80 -9.55
CA ARG A 13 2.46 6.66 -8.39
C ARG A 13 1.22 7.02 -7.59
N THR A 14 0.02 6.61 -7.99
CA THR A 14 -1.22 6.90 -7.24
C THR A 14 -1.74 5.66 -6.51
N ARG A 15 -2.07 5.82 -5.23
CA ARG A 15 -2.55 4.73 -4.38
C ARG A 15 -3.73 5.20 -3.55
N ASP A 16 -4.59 4.26 -3.18
CA ASP A 16 -5.68 4.51 -2.26
C ASP A 16 -5.53 3.64 -1.01
N VAL A 17 -5.66 4.27 0.15
CA VAL A 17 -5.71 3.59 1.45
C VAL A 17 -7.04 3.95 2.12
N GLY A 18 -8.03 3.11 1.85
CA GLY A 18 -9.38 3.26 2.36
C GLY A 18 -10.10 1.92 2.32
N ARG A 19 -11.04 1.70 3.24
CA ARG A 19 -11.89 0.49 3.38
C ARG A 19 -11.54 -0.63 2.42
N GLY A 20 -10.58 -1.47 2.81
CA GLY A 20 -10.30 -2.72 2.11
C GLY A 20 -11.61 -3.46 1.90
N ARG A 21 -12.12 -3.39 0.66
CA ARG A 21 -13.25 -4.21 0.27
C ARG A 21 -12.70 -5.61 0.37
N ARG A 22 -13.20 -6.38 1.32
CA ARG A 22 -12.97 -7.83 1.40
C ARG A 22 -13.49 -8.43 0.10
N SER A 23 -12.68 -8.37 -0.94
CA SER A 23 -12.93 -9.05 -2.19
C SER A 23 -12.73 -10.53 -1.88
N GLY A 24 -13.85 -11.20 -1.64
CA GLY A 24 -13.89 -12.65 -1.50
C GLY A 24 -13.41 -13.27 -2.80
N GLY A 25 -12.16 -13.70 -2.80
CA GLY A 25 -11.57 -14.57 -3.82
C GLY A 25 -11.02 -15.79 -3.11
N GLY A 26 -11.79 -16.87 -3.12
CA GLY A 26 -11.38 -18.15 -2.56
C GLY A 26 -10.07 -18.64 -3.18
N SER A 27 -9.07 -18.80 -2.34
CA SER A 27 -8.05 -19.82 -2.50
C SER A 27 -7.58 -20.13 -1.09
N GLY A 28 -8.23 -21.15 -0.50
CA GLY A 28 -7.64 -21.86 0.62
C GLY A 28 -6.33 -22.43 0.12
N ALA A 29 -5.25 -21.66 0.26
CA ALA A 29 -3.89 -22.16 0.21
C ALA A 29 -3.76 -23.03 1.45
N SER A 30 -4.22 -24.27 1.31
CA SER A 30 -3.72 -25.41 2.06
C SER A 30 -2.21 -25.28 2.04
N ILE A 31 -1.66 -24.86 3.17
CA ILE A 31 -0.23 -24.97 3.48
C ILE A 31 0.11 -26.42 3.11
N PRO A 32 0.96 -26.66 2.09
CA PRO A 32 1.49 -27.99 1.89
C PRO A 32 2.46 -28.19 3.04
N ILE A 33 1.95 -28.65 4.18
CA ILE A 33 2.78 -29.30 5.17
C ILE A 33 3.34 -30.52 4.42
N PRO A 34 4.65 -30.61 4.16
CA PRO A 34 5.22 -31.80 3.57
C PRO A 34 5.09 -32.93 4.61
N THR A 35 3.98 -33.65 4.55
CA THR A 35 3.75 -34.91 5.25
C THR A 35 4.52 -36.01 4.55
N ASN A 36 5.84 -35.91 4.54
CA ASN A 36 6.75 -36.99 4.18
C ASN A 36 8.06 -36.82 4.94
N LEU A 37 8.03 -37.08 6.24
CA LEU A 37 9.16 -37.76 6.85
C LEU A 37 8.65 -38.72 7.92
N ALA A 38 8.85 -39.99 7.61
CA ALA A 38 8.68 -41.12 8.47
C ALA A 38 9.35 -40.90 9.84
N GLY A 39 8.72 -41.42 10.89
CA GLY A 39 9.39 -41.71 12.16
C GLY A 39 9.02 -40.76 13.30
N GLY A 40 8.03 -41.17 14.09
CA GLY A 40 7.90 -40.91 15.54
C GLY A 40 8.38 -39.55 16.07
N GLY A 41 7.57 -38.49 15.94
CA GLY A 41 7.85 -37.18 16.56
C GLY A 41 6.64 -36.46 17.12
N GLY A 42 5.47 -37.11 17.23
CA GLY A 42 4.18 -36.45 17.49
C GLY A 42 4.03 -35.81 18.87
N VAL A 43 4.81 -36.23 19.87
CA VAL A 43 4.73 -35.67 21.24
C VAL A 43 5.90 -34.74 21.51
N VAL A 44 7.11 -35.09 21.07
CA VAL A 44 8.30 -34.24 21.28
C VAL A 44 8.22 -32.94 20.48
N GLY A 45 7.73 -32.97 19.24
CA GLY A 45 7.55 -31.76 18.44
C GLY A 45 6.54 -30.79 19.05
N VAL A 46 5.43 -31.30 19.59
CA VAL A 46 4.41 -30.48 20.28
C VAL A 46 4.99 -29.85 21.54
N ILE A 47 5.76 -30.62 22.33
CA ILE A 47 6.38 -30.12 23.56
C ILE A 47 7.40 -29.00 23.25
N VAL A 48 8.19 -29.13 22.19
CA VAL A 48 9.17 -28.11 21.78
C VAL A 48 8.47 -26.82 21.31
N VAL A 49 7.38 -26.92 20.56
CA VAL A 49 6.60 -25.74 20.11
C VAL A 49 5.97 -25.03 21.31
N VAL A 50 5.38 -25.79 22.25
CA VAL A 50 4.78 -25.20 23.45
C VAL A 50 5.85 -24.53 24.33
N LEU A 51 7.01 -25.17 24.52
CA LEU A 51 8.12 -24.58 25.26
C LEU A 51 8.66 -23.31 24.59
N TYR A 52 8.78 -23.29 23.27
CA TYR A 52 9.21 -22.10 22.51
C TYR A 52 8.22 -20.93 22.67
N LEU A 53 6.91 -21.19 22.60
CA LEU A 53 5.87 -20.19 22.82
C LEU A 53 5.88 -19.66 24.26
N VAL A 54 6.06 -20.51 25.25
CA VAL A 54 6.12 -20.08 26.67
C VAL A 54 7.40 -19.29 26.96
N LEU A 55 8.55 -19.71 26.43
CA LEU A 55 9.82 -19.00 26.59
C LEU A 55 9.80 -17.61 25.95
N THR A 56 9.21 -17.48 24.76
CA THR A 56 9.07 -16.18 24.07
C THR A 56 8.09 -15.24 24.79
N GLN A 57 7.05 -15.78 25.43
CA GLN A 57 6.11 -14.99 26.24
C GLN A 57 6.69 -14.56 27.61
N CYS A 58 7.53 -15.39 28.24
CA CYS A 58 8.07 -15.10 29.58
C CYS A 58 9.37 -14.27 29.58
N ILE A 59 10.18 -14.30 28.51
CA ILE A 59 11.48 -13.61 28.44
C ILE A 59 11.36 -12.16 27.93
N GLY A 60 10.14 -11.64 27.75
CA GLY A 60 9.96 -10.27 27.29
C GLY A 60 10.41 -10.09 25.83
N GLY A 61 10.05 -11.06 24.98
CA GLY A 61 10.00 -10.83 23.55
C GLY A 61 8.93 -9.80 23.28
N ALA A 62 9.33 -8.52 23.29
CA ALA A 62 8.50 -7.41 22.87
C ALA A 62 7.79 -7.84 21.60
N GLY A 63 6.46 -7.90 21.70
CA GLY A 63 5.60 -8.25 20.60
C GLY A 63 6.03 -7.41 19.41
N GLY A 64 6.65 -8.06 18.44
CA GLY A 64 6.67 -7.54 17.10
C GLY A 64 5.21 -7.44 16.72
N SER A 65 4.65 -6.24 16.87
CA SER A 65 3.57 -5.80 16.01
C SER A 65 4.11 -6.02 14.60
N ALA A 66 3.84 -7.20 14.06
CA ALA A 66 3.83 -7.40 12.64
C ALA A 66 2.80 -6.39 12.17
N TYR A 67 3.28 -5.22 11.75
CA TYR A 67 2.46 -4.27 11.03
C TYR A 67 1.96 -5.05 9.82
N ASP A 68 0.69 -5.41 9.90
CA ASP A 68 -0.04 -6.15 8.88
C ASP A 68 -0.13 -5.22 7.66
N THR A 69 0.91 -5.25 6.83
CA THR A 69 0.97 -4.54 5.56
C THR A 69 -0.16 -4.96 4.61
N SER A 70 -0.82 -6.09 4.89
CA SER A 70 -2.04 -6.55 4.22
C SER A 70 -3.28 -5.67 4.43
N ARG A 71 -3.20 -4.58 5.22
CA ARG A 71 -4.26 -3.56 5.26
C ARG A 71 -4.13 -2.46 4.21
N MET A 72 -2.99 -2.36 3.52
CA MET A 72 -2.83 -1.48 2.35
C MET A 72 -3.24 -2.25 1.09
N ALA A 73 -4.50 -2.69 1.05
CA ALA A 73 -5.07 -3.21 -0.18
C ALA A 73 -5.46 -2.02 -1.05
N ASP A 74 -4.77 -1.84 -2.18
CA ASP A 74 -5.22 -0.91 -3.22
C ASP A 74 -6.67 -1.23 -3.59
N THR A 75 -7.54 -0.23 -3.51
CA THR A 75 -8.98 -0.41 -3.67
C THR A 75 -9.39 -0.49 -5.13
N GLY A 76 -8.45 -0.31 -6.06
CA GLY A 76 -8.71 -0.17 -7.49
C GLY A 76 -9.34 1.18 -7.84
N ARG A 77 -9.26 2.18 -6.95
CA ARG A 77 -9.84 3.51 -7.14
C ARG A 77 -9.40 4.21 -8.43
N TYR A 78 -8.16 3.94 -8.85
CA TYR A 78 -7.56 4.52 -10.05
C TYR A 78 -7.52 3.54 -11.23
N ALA A 79 -8.08 2.34 -11.11
CA ALA A 79 -7.97 1.30 -12.13
C ALA A 79 -8.58 1.71 -13.48
N ASP A 80 -9.62 2.55 -13.47
CA ASP A 80 -10.31 3.03 -14.67
C ASP A 80 -9.72 4.34 -15.22
N CYS A 81 -8.61 4.84 -14.66
CA CYS A 81 -7.97 6.08 -15.12
C CYS A 81 -6.96 5.79 -16.23
N GLU A 82 -7.44 5.67 -17.48
CA GLU A 82 -6.60 5.34 -18.63
C GLU A 82 -6.25 6.57 -19.49
N THR A 83 -7.17 7.52 -19.58
CA THR A 83 -7.09 8.64 -20.52
C THR A 83 -7.42 10.00 -19.91
N GLY A 84 -6.98 11.06 -20.59
CA GLY A 84 -7.39 12.42 -20.23
C GLY A 84 -8.90 12.67 -20.40
N GLU A 85 -9.64 11.83 -21.11
CA GLU A 85 -11.12 11.88 -21.11
C GLU A 85 -11.67 11.47 -19.73
N ASP A 86 -11.09 10.43 -19.13
CA ASP A 86 -11.43 9.99 -17.77
C ASP A 86 -11.11 11.08 -16.75
N ALA A 87 -9.97 11.76 -16.89
CA ALA A 87 -9.62 12.92 -16.07
C ALA A 87 -10.57 14.12 -16.22
N ASN A 88 -11.24 14.27 -17.37
CA ASN A 88 -12.24 15.32 -17.55
C ASN A 88 -13.60 14.98 -16.92
N SER A 89 -13.83 13.71 -16.59
CA SER A 89 -15.10 13.21 -16.05
C SER A 89 -15.03 12.75 -14.58
N SER A 90 -13.83 12.46 -14.08
CA SER A 90 -13.57 11.97 -12.71
C SER A 90 -12.54 12.85 -11.99
N SER A 91 -12.85 13.25 -10.75
CA SER A 91 -11.88 13.96 -9.91
C SER A 91 -10.69 13.10 -9.49
N ASP A 92 -10.87 11.78 -9.40
CA ASP A 92 -9.80 10.86 -9.03
C ASP A 92 -8.81 10.75 -10.20
N CYS A 93 -9.31 10.58 -11.43
CA CYS A 93 -8.46 10.59 -12.62
C CYS A 93 -7.87 11.98 -12.93
N ALA A 94 -8.56 13.06 -12.55
CA ALA A 94 -8.00 14.41 -12.64
C ALA A 94 -6.76 14.57 -11.75
N ARG A 95 -6.71 13.92 -10.58
CA ARG A 95 -5.51 13.93 -9.73
C ARG A 95 -4.35 13.20 -10.41
N VAL A 96 -4.60 12.04 -11.00
CA VAL A 96 -3.61 11.29 -11.78
C VAL A 96 -3.05 12.15 -12.91
N ALA A 97 -3.93 12.82 -13.68
CA ALA A 97 -3.52 13.68 -14.78
C ALA A 97 -2.68 14.89 -14.35
N VAL A 98 -2.98 15.47 -13.19
CA VAL A 98 -2.19 16.58 -12.62
C VAL A 98 -0.83 16.08 -12.17
N GLU A 99 -0.76 14.93 -11.50
CA GLU A 99 0.50 14.29 -11.11
C GLU A 99 1.38 14.02 -12.34
N ASN A 100 0.85 13.34 -13.36
CA ASN A 100 1.60 13.05 -14.58
C ASN A 100 2.11 14.33 -15.25
N SER A 101 1.26 15.36 -15.34
CA SER A 101 1.64 16.64 -15.94
C SER A 101 2.76 17.36 -15.18
N LEU A 102 2.78 17.27 -13.85
CA LEU A 102 3.83 17.86 -13.03
C LEU A 102 5.11 17.04 -13.13
N PHE A 103 4.99 15.72 -13.04
CA PHE A 103 6.11 14.80 -13.18
C PHE A 103 6.82 14.98 -14.52
N ASP A 104 6.08 14.97 -15.64
CA ASP A 104 6.64 15.11 -16.97
C ASP A 104 7.34 16.46 -17.16
N TYR A 105 6.68 17.54 -16.72
CA TYR A 105 7.23 18.89 -16.82
C TYR A 105 8.54 19.04 -16.04
N TRP A 106 8.57 18.60 -14.77
CA TRP A 106 9.75 18.73 -13.93
C TRP A 106 10.85 17.74 -14.29
N SER A 107 10.49 16.57 -14.81
CA SER A 107 11.45 15.61 -15.37
C SER A 107 12.18 16.19 -16.56
N ASP A 108 11.48 16.92 -17.45
CA ASP A 108 12.11 17.61 -18.59
C ASP A 108 12.97 18.81 -18.13
N GLU A 109 12.43 19.65 -17.25
CA GLU A 109 13.09 20.89 -16.83
C GLU A 109 14.34 20.65 -15.96
N LEU A 110 14.29 19.67 -15.03
CA LEU A 110 15.34 19.44 -14.04
C LEU A 110 16.18 18.19 -14.34
N GLY A 111 15.69 17.26 -15.17
CA GLY A 111 16.38 16.03 -15.51
C GLY A 111 16.80 15.25 -14.27
N SER A 112 18.09 14.94 -14.17
CA SER A 112 18.66 14.16 -13.05
C SER A 112 18.63 14.87 -11.69
N ARG A 113 18.24 16.14 -11.64
CA ARG A 113 18.08 16.89 -10.38
C ARG A 113 16.67 16.79 -9.83
N PHE A 114 15.72 16.25 -10.60
CA PHE A 114 14.37 16.04 -10.14
C PHE A 114 14.31 14.84 -9.20
N GLU A 115 13.84 15.06 -7.99
CA GLU A 115 13.52 14.02 -7.03
C GLU A 115 11.99 13.97 -6.89
N PRO A 116 11.29 13.12 -7.64
CA PRO A 116 9.85 13.00 -7.56
C PRO A 116 9.41 12.36 -6.25
N GLU A 117 8.14 12.56 -5.89
CA GLU A 117 7.50 11.75 -4.87
C GLU A 117 7.47 10.26 -5.27
N GLN A 118 7.58 9.39 -4.27
CA GLN A 118 7.42 7.95 -4.47
C GLN A 118 5.96 7.56 -4.71
N ALA A 119 5.03 8.30 -4.12
CA ALA A 119 3.60 8.07 -4.30
C ALA A 119 2.76 9.30 -3.89
N ILE A 120 1.53 9.33 -4.41
CA ILE A 120 0.40 10.10 -3.93
C ILE A 120 -0.64 9.11 -3.39
N VAL A 121 -0.96 9.22 -2.11
CA VAL A 121 -1.84 8.31 -1.39
C VAL A 121 -3.10 9.04 -0.96
N THR A 122 -4.26 8.61 -1.44
CA THR A 122 -5.54 9.13 -0.93
C THR A 122 -5.98 8.36 0.30
N VAL A 123 -6.26 9.08 1.38
CA VAL A 123 -6.58 8.53 2.69
C VAL A 123 -8.07 8.72 2.99
N THR A 124 -8.78 7.61 3.27
CA THR A 124 -10.22 7.69 3.63
C THR A 124 -10.44 7.70 5.14
N ASP A 125 -9.95 6.67 5.84
CA ASP A 125 -10.18 6.49 7.29
C ASP A 125 -8.93 6.86 8.11
N GLY A 126 -7.75 6.47 7.61
CA GLY A 126 -6.47 6.81 8.20
C GLY A 126 -5.39 5.77 7.90
N THR A 127 -4.13 6.19 7.87
CA THR A 127 -2.97 5.31 7.73
C THR A 127 -1.80 5.81 8.57
N GLY A 128 -1.01 4.90 9.13
CA GLY A 128 0.27 5.25 9.74
C GLY A 128 1.27 5.68 8.67
N THR A 129 2.03 6.74 8.93
CA THR A 129 3.12 7.24 8.07
C THR A 129 4.40 7.41 8.89
N GLY A 130 5.54 7.62 8.24
CA GLY A 130 6.80 7.96 8.91
C GLY A 130 6.77 9.30 9.66
N CYS A 131 5.75 10.14 9.42
CA CYS A 131 5.60 11.47 10.01
C CYS A 131 4.46 11.56 11.05
N GLY A 132 3.77 10.46 11.33
CA GLY A 132 2.59 10.40 12.20
C GLY A 132 1.39 9.75 11.51
N ASP A 133 0.23 9.78 12.16
CA ASP A 133 -1.01 9.25 11.55
C ASP A 133 -1.55 10.24 10.50
N ALA A 134 -1.67 9.77 9.25
CA ALA A 134 -2.40 10.48 8.22
C ALA A 134 -3.90 10.19 8.38
N THR A 135 -4.71 11.24 8.56
CA THR A 135 -6.17 11.15 8.49
C THR A 135 -6.71 12.22 7.55
N SER A 136 -7.94 12.04 7.07
CA SER A 136 -8.60 13.02 6.20
C SER A 136 -8.86 14.37 6.89
N ASP A 137 -8.76 14.44 8.22
CA ASP A 137 -8.89 15.68 8.99
C ASP A 137 -7.62 16.55 8.99
N VAL A 138 -6.44 15.96 8.72
CA VAL A 138 -5.15 16.67 8.73
C VAL A 138 -4.90 17.43 7.41
N GLY A 139 -5.63 17.06 6.35
CA GLY A 139 -5.49 17.63 5.02
C GLY A 139 -4.26 17.11 4.27
N PRO A 140 -3.99 17.64 3.06
CA PRO A 140 -2.91 17.13 2.24
C PRO A 140 -1.54 17.53 2.80
N PHE A 141 -0.61 16.57 2.87
CA PHE A 141 0.74 16.81 3.36
C PHE A 141 1.78 15.90 2.70
N TYR A 142 3.03 16.35 2.67
CA TYR A 142 4.18 15.55 2.24
C TYR A 142 4.91 15.00 3.46
N CYS A 143 5.17 13.70 3.48
CA CYS A 143 6.04 13.08 4.48
C CYS A 143 7.44 12.83 3.89
N PRO A 144 8.49 13.54 4.33
CA PRO A 144 9.85 13.36 3.80
C PRO A 144 10.44 11.98 4.07
N VAL A 145 10.00 11.31 5.14
CA VAL A 145 10.47 9.96 5.49
C VAL A 145 9.99 8.93 4.47
N ASP A 146 8.75 9.09 4.00
CA ASP A 146 8.12 8.18 3.04
C ASP A 146 8.26 8.69 1.60
N GLN A 147 8.79 9.91 1.42
CA GLN A 147 8.78 10.69 0.17
C GLN A 147 7.41 10.66 -0.53
N THR A 148 6.32 10.68 0.24
CA THR A 148 4.96 10.42 -0.23
C THR A 148 4.06 11.60 0.12
N ILE A 149 3.18 11.95 -0.82
CA ILE A 149 2.11 12.93 -0.62
C ILE A 149 0.86 12.19 -0.16
N TYR A 150 0.28 12.60 0.95
CA TYR A 150 -1.01 12.10 1.44
C TYR A 150 -2.09 13.12 1.15
N LEU A 151 -3.24 12.67 0.64
CA LEU A 151 -4.40 13.47 0.24
C LEU A 151 -5.67 13.06 0.98
#